data_AF-A0A6C8WHH0-F1
#
_entry.id   AF-A0A6C8WHH0-F1
#
_cell.length_a   1.000
_cell.length_b   1.000
_cell.length_c   1.000
_cell.angle_alpha   90.00
_cell.angle_beta   90.00
_cell.angle_gamma   90.00
#
_symmetry.space_group_name_H-M   'P 1'
#
loop_
_entity.id
_entity.type
_entity.pdbx_description
1 polymer ?
#
loop_
_entity_poly.entity_id
_entity_poly.type
_entity_poly.pdbx_seq_one_letter_code
_entity_poly.pdbx_strand_id
1 'polypeptide(L)'
;MEGIGSSPNKIKCHIWAPDGKSAHTFSIEINDESEWLEHPSRADGVDIVGIPIIFRSDVAYTTQNDIKNTDTIPLHVASDLSIVGYPFGLTINKYLPIWKKGLVASEPDVKVSGLDCFYIDATTKEGMSGSPVFSHEYSTEILVSPEVHAMFQQREQGEISALELINAMPQNLMNKTIQVKKFKLVGVYSGRVTIGTSMPDIGIVWKLSLIEEMLSSRNFVKSEYPPF
;
A
#
# COMPACT_ATOMS: atom_id res chain seq x y z
N MET A 1 -31.96 8.47 9.74
CA MET A 1 -30.89 8.00 8.85
C MET A 1 -29.64 7.97 9.70
N GLU A 2 -29.36 6.83 10.34
CA GLU A 2 -28.22 6.66 11.24
C GLU A 2 -27.29 5.62 10.60
N GLY A 3 -26.03 5.98 10.37
CA GLY A 3 -24.99 5.00 10.03
C GLY A 3 -24.09 5.28 8.84
N ILE A 4 -24.06 6.49 8.25
CA ILE A 4 -22.94 6.86 7.39
C ILE A 4 -21.79 7.22 8.32
N GLY A 5 -20.70 6.44 8.25
CA GLY A 5 -19.55 6.57 9.14
C GLY A 5 -19.09 8.03 9.23
N SER A 6 -18.78 8.48 10.45
CA SER A 6 -18.25 9.83 10.64
C SER A 6 -16.95 9.94 9.83
N SER A 7 -16.98 10.79 8.80
CA SER A 7 -15.75 11.19 8.13
C SER A 7 -14.76 11.70 9.19
N PRO A 8 -13.45 11.44 9.03
CA PRO A 8 -12.45 11.93 9.97
C PRO A 8 -12.32 13.44 9.82
N ASN A 9 -12.45 14.18 10.91
CA ASN A 9 -12.19 15.63 10.92
C ASN A 9 -10.70 15.95 11.14
N LYS A 10 -9.86 14.92 11.28
CA LYS A 10 -8.46 15.04 11.63
C LYS A 10 -7.69 13.78 11.25
N ILE A 11 -6.51 13.97 10.64
CA ILE A 11 -5.53 12.90 10.40
C ILE A 11 -4.34 13.13 11.31
N LYS A 12 -4.07 12.16 12.19
CA LYS A 12 -2.89 12.18 13.04
C LYS A 12 -1.72 11.54 12.30
N CYS A 13 -0.62 12.28 12.19
CA CYS A 13 0.56 11.83 11.45
C CYS A 13 1.76 11.68 12.41
N HIS A 14 2.54 10.63 12.19
CA HIS A 14 3.79 10.35 12.91
C HIS A 14 4.93 10.30 11.90
N ILE A 15 5.92 11.17 12.05
CA ILE A 15 7.11 11.16 11.17
C ILE A 15 8.37 11.07 12.01
N TRP A 16 9.30 10.23 11.59
CA TRP A 16 10.58 10.07 12.24
C TRP A 16 11.60 11.08 11.73
N ALA A 17 12.49 11.51 12.63
CA ALA A 17 13.71 12.21 12.22
C ALA A 17 14.56 11.27 11.34
N PRO A 18 15.39 11.81 10.42
CA PRO A 18 16.27 11.00 9.55
C PRO A 18 17.18 10.01 10.28
N ASP A 19 17.54 10.28 11.53
CA ASP A 19 18.35 9.39 12.36
C ASP A 19 17.55 8.24 13.03
N GLY A 20 16.22 8.24 12.89
CA GLY A 20 15.31 7.27 13.49
C GLY A 20 15.20 7.35 15.02
N LYS A 21 15.78 8.36 15.68
CA LYS A 21 15.84 8.42 17.15
C LYS A 21 14.67 9.18 17.78
N SER A 22 13.98 10.00 17.00
CA SER A 22 12.85 10.77 17.49
C SER A 22 11.71 10.78 16.47
N ALA A 23 10.48 10.91 16.97
CA ALA A 23 9.28 10.99 16.15
C ALA A 23 8.53 12.30 16.48
N HIS A 24 8.22 13.07 15.43
CA HIS A 24 7.33 14.21 15.51
C HIS A 24 5.89 13.75 15.24
N THR A 25 4.96 14.26 16.04
CA THR A 25 3.53 14.02 15.84
C THR A 25 2.85 15.34 15.54
N PHE A 26 2.15 15.40 14.42
CA PHE A 26 1.32 16.53 14.05
C PHE A 26 -0.03 16.03 13.58
N SER A 27 -0.90 16.95 13.22
CA SER A 27 -2.18 16.57 12.65
C SER A 27 -2.59 17.50 11.54
N ILE A 28 -3.30 16.92 10.58
CA ILE A 28 -3.94 17.61 9.48
C ILE A 28 -5.41 17.72 9.86
N GLU A 29 -5.88 18.94 10.08
CA GLU A 29 -7.30 19.19 10.33
C GLU A 29 -8.05 19.12 8.99
N ILE A 30 -9.21 18.47 9.00
CA ILE A 30 -10.09 18.33 7.85
C ILE A 30 -11.34 19.16 8.09
N ASN A 31 -11.63 20.08 7.18
CA ASN A 31 -12.71 21.05 7.26
C ASN A 31 -13.16 21.49 5.85
N ASP A 32 -14.10 22.43 5.77
CA ASP A 32 -14.65 22.95 4.50
C ASP A 32 -13.63 23.69 3.62
N GLU A 33 -12.46 24.05 4.16
CA GLU A 33 -11.38 24.69 3.41
C GLU A 33 -10.40 23.68 2.81
N SER A 34 -10.56 22.39 3.13
CA SER A 34 -9.68 21.32 2.66
C SER A 34 -9.81 21.14 1.15
N GLU A 35 -8.67 21.06 0.49
CA GLU A 35 -8.58 20.75 -0.93
C GLU A 35 -8.28 19.27 -1.11
N TRP A 36 -9.11 18.61 -1.90
CA TRP A 36 -9.06 17.18 -2.16
C TRP A 36 -8.62 16.92 -3.58
N LEU A 37 -7.73 15.96 -3.75
CA LEU A 37 -7.51 15.33 -5.04
C LEU A 37 -8.52 14.19 -5.18
N GLU A 38 -9.52 14.36 -6.03
CA GLU A 38 -10.55 13.35 -6.24
C GLU A 38 -10.33 12.58 -7.53
N HIS A 39 -10.77 11.31 -7.56
CA HIS A 39 -10.84 10.56 -8.80
C HIS A 39 -12.00 11.08 -9.67
N PRO A 40 -11.86 11.19 -11.00
CA PRO A 40 -12.95 11.66 -11.88
C PRO A 40 -14.25 10.87 -11.76
N SER A 41 -14.15 9.56 -11.48
CA SER A 41 -15.29 8.66 -11.20
C SER A 41 -15.76 8.66 -9.74
N ARG A 42 -15.52 9.74 -8.96
CA ARG A 42 -16.06 9.87 -7.59
C ARG A 42 -17.57 9.66 -7.54
N ALA A 43 -18.30 10.25 -8.50
CA ALA A 43 -19.75 10.10 -8.63
C ALA A 43 -20.21 8.67 -8.94
N ASP A 44 -19.33 7.82 -9.47
CA ASP A 44 -19.60 6.41 -9.77
C ASP A 44 -19.38 5.50 -8.53
N GLY A 45 -19.01 6.08 -7.38
CA GLY A 45 -18.82 5.37 -6.11
C GLY A 45 -17.36 5.12 -5.73
N VAL A 46 -16.40 5.77 -6.39
CA VAL A 46 -14.98 5.68 -6.00
C VAL A 46 -14.77 6.31 -4.61
N ASP A 47 -14.40 5.49 -3.63
CA ASP A 47 -14.21 5.91 -2.24
C ASP A 47 -12.75 6.11 -1.84
N ILE A 48 -12.08 7.03 -2.54
CA ILE A 48 -10.72 7.46 -2.23
C ILE A 48 -10.52 8.94 -2.60
N VAL A 49 -9.75 9.64 -1.78
CA VAL A 49 -9.32 11.02 -2.00
C VAL A 49 -7.85 11.16 -1.60
N GLY A 50 -7.13 12.06 -2.26
CA GLY A 50 -5.77 12.45 -1.89
C GLY A 50 -5.76 13.79 -1.16
N ILE A 51 -4.89 13.93 -0.16
CA ILE A 51 -4.55 15.22 0.45
C ILE A 51 -3.08 15.50 0.11
N PRO A 52 -2.75 16.65 -0.49
CA PRO A 52 -1.38 17.03 -0.74
C PRO A 52 -0.66 17.30 0.59
N ILE A 53 0.48 16.61 0.81
CA ILE A 53 1.34 16.83 1.96
C ILE A 53 2.70 17.33 1.46
N ILE A 54 3.13 18.47 1.97
CA ILE A 54 4.47 19.02 1.68
C ILE A 54 5.42 18.56 2.79
N PHE A 55 6.31 17.63 2.45
CA PHE A 55 7.38 17.21 3.35
C PHE A 55 8.51 18.24 3.32
N ARG A 56 8.99 18.61 4.51
CA ARG A 56 10.21 19.41 4.68
C ARG A 56 11.44 18.50 4.60
N SER A 57 12.61 19.05 4.34
CA SER A 57 13.86 18.27 4.22
C SER A 57 14.36 17.62 5.52
N ASP A 58 13.75 17.95 6.66
CA ASP A 58 14.11 17.49 8.01
C ASP A 58 13.28 16.28 8.48
N VAL A 59 12.50 15.66 7.59
CA VAL A 59 11.65 14.52 7.91
C VAL A 59 12.05 13.29 7.10
N ALA A 60 12.03 12.12 7.74
CA ALA A 60 12.24 10.85 7.06
C ALA A 60 10.93 10.35 6.46
N TYR A 61 10.92 10.07 5.16
CA TYR A 61 9.85 9.30 4.52
C TYR A 61 10.46 8.31 3.55
N THR A 62 9.69 7.26 3.25
CA THR A 62 10.04 6.25 2.25
C THR A 62 8.87 6.16 1.28
N THR A 63 9.18 6.07 0.00
CA THR A 63 8.22 5.86 -1.07
C THR A 63 8.21 4.40 -1.46
N GLN A 64 7.20 3.98 -2.22
CA GLN A 64 7.17 2.62 -2.79
C GLN A 64 8.44 2.31 -3.61
N ASN A 65 9.02 3.32 -4.27
CA ASN A 65 10.26 3.18 -5.04
C ASN A 65 11.48 2.93 -4.14
N ASP A 66 11.52 3.54 -2.96
CA ASP A 66 12.64 3.38 -2.02
C ASP A 66 12.69 1.99 -1.39
N ILE A 67 11.52 1.35 -1.23
CA ILE A 67 11.40 0.04 -0.56
C ILE A 67 11.94 -1.11 -1.44
N LYS A 68 12.29 -0.86 -2.72
CA LYS A 68 12.66 -1.89 -3.71
C LYS A 68 11.71 -3.09 -3.67
N ASN A 69 10.42 -2.82 -3.43
CA ASN A 69 9.39 -3.85 -3.45
C ASN A 69 9.39 -4.45 -4.86
N THR A 70 9.43 -5.77 -4.92
CA THR A 70 9.45 -6.46 -6.22
C THR A 70 8.05 -6.41 -6.81
N ASP A 71 7.89 -5.77 -7.97
CA ASP A 71 6.61 -5.79 -8.72
C ASP A 71 6.23 -7.20 -9.21
N THR A 72 7.09 -8.18 -8.96
CA THR A 72 6.97 -9.57 -9.37
C THR A 72 5.97 -10.39 -8.57
N ILE A 73 5.38 -9.87 -7.49
CA ILE A 73 4.34 -10.61 -6.77
C ILE A 73 3.04 -10.49 -7.58
N PRO A 74 2.55 -11.59 -8.19
CA PRO A 74 1.28 -11.55 -8.88
C PRO A 74 0.14 -11.53 -7.87
N LEU A 75 -0.94 -10.82 -8.21
CA LEU A 75 -2.13 -10.78 -7.39
C LEU A 75 -3.15 -11.76 -7.95
N HIS A 76 -3.57 -12.73 -7.16
CA HIS A 76 -4.52 -13.77 -7.54
C HIS A 76 -5.62 -13.90 -6.49
N VAL A 77 -6.70 -14.61 -6.86
CA VAL A 77 -7.68 -15.08 -5.87
C VAL A 77 -6.94 -15.87 -4.78
N ALA A 78 -7.33 -15.64 -3.52
CA ALA A 78 -6.71 -16.22 -2.34
C ALA A 78 -5.24 -15.81 -2.07
N SER A 79 -4.68 -14.81 -2.77
CA SER A 79 -3.39 -14.22 -2.38
C SER A 79 -3.45 -13.67 -0.95
N ASP A 80 -2.38 -13.89 -0.19
CA ASP A 80 -2.22 -13.34 1.17
C ASP A 80 -2.00 -11.83 1.15
N LEU A 81 -2.73 -11.13 2.01
CA LEU A 81 -2.68 -9.69 2.18
C LEU A 81 -2.30 -9.29 3.61
N SER A 82 -1.58 -8.19 3.72
CA SER A 82 -1.38 -7.43 4.96
C SER A 82 -2.01 -6.04 4.81
N ILE A 83 -3.02 -5.77 5.63
CA ILE A 83 -3.71 -4.48 5.72
C ILE A 83 -3.12 -3.76 6.94
N VAL A 84 -2.42 -2.65 6.70
CA VAL A 84 -1.58 -2.00 7.71
C VAL A 84 -2.25 -0.71 8.18
N GLY A 85 -2.84 -0.74 9.38
CA GLY A 85 -3.71 0.34 9.85
C GLY A 85 -3.78 0.49 11.37
N TYR A 86 -4.73 1.28 11.84
CA TYR A 86 -4.89 1.61 13.27
C TYR A 86 -6.29 1.22 13.77
N PRO A 87 -6.57 -0.09 13.96
CA PRO A 87 -7.88 -0.56 14.35
C PRO A 87 -8.25 0.03 15.72
N PHE A 88 -9.35 0.78 15.81
CA PHE A 88 -9.75 1.54 16.99
C PHE A 88 -8.65 2.47 17.55
N GLY A 89 -7.75 2.95 16.69
CA GLY A 89 -6.59 3.76 17.11
C GLY A 89 -5.50 2.98 17.84
N LEU A 90 -5.55 1.64 17.83
CA LEU A 90 -4.53 0.80 18.46
C LEU A 90 -3.18 0.99 17.77
N THR A 91 -2.13 1.23 18.56
CA THR A 91 -0.76 1.47 18.09
C THR A 91 0.24 0.59 18.82
N ILE A 92 1.34 0.23 18.16
CA ILE A 92 2.55 -0.27 18.84
C ILE A 92 3.43 0.92 19.21
N ASN A 93 3.78 1.01 20.50
CA ASN A 93 4.63 2.07 21.06
C ASN A 93 4.22 3.48 20.62
N LYS A 94 2.90 3.77 20.66
CA LYS A 94 2.28 5.07 20.31
C LYS A 94 2.28 5.44 18.81
N TYR A 95 3.16 4.85 17.99
CA TYR A 95 3.42 5.35 16.64
C TYR A 95 3.07 4.35 15.53
N LEU A 96 3.37 3.07 15.74
CA LEU A 96 3.37 2.10 14.65
C LEU A 96 1.99 1.44 14.46
N PRO A 97 1.60 1.16 13.21
CA PRO A 97 0.32 0.54 12.89
C PRO A 97 0.30 -0.96 13.24
N ILE A 98 -0.89 -1.53 13.21
CA ILE A 98 -1.16 -2.97 13.32
C ILE A 98 -1.23 -3.57 11.92
N TRP A 99 -0.53 -4.69 11.75
CA TRP A 99 -0.53 -5.47 10.51
C TRP A 99 -1.60 -6.56 10.62
N LYS A 100 -2.65 -6.45 9.80
CA LYS A 100 -3.76 -7.39 9.83
C LYS A 100 -3.79 -8.26 8.58
N LYS A 101 -3.95 -9.57 8.78
CA LYS A 101 -4.07 -10.53 7.68
C LYS A 101 -5.41 -10.38 6.95
N GLY A 102 -5.37 -10.54 5.63
CA GLY A 102 -6.54 -10.74 4.76
C GLY A 102 -6.19 -11.65 3.58
N LEU A 103 -7.20 -11.94 2.76
CA LEU A 103 -7.07 -12.69 1.51
C LEU A 103 -7.81 -11.94 0.39
N VAL A 104 -7.33 -12.07 -0.84
CA VAL A 104 -8.11 -11.66 -2.02
C VAL A 104 -9.33 -12.58 -2.16
N ALA A 105 -10.53 -12.00 -2.21
CA ALA A 105 -11.81 -12.72 -2.21
C ALA A 105 -12.59 -12.64 -3.53
N SER A 106 -12.08 -11.92 -4.53
CA SER A 106 -12.64 -11.86 -5.88
C SER A 106 -11.53 -11.92 -6.93
N GLU A 107 -11.89 -12.06 -8.20
CA GLU A 107 -10.95 -12.00 -9.32
C GLU A 107 -10.31 -10.61 -9.39
N PRO A 108 -9.01 -10.46 -9.04
CA PRO A 108 -8.41 -9.14 -8.94
C PRO A 108 -8.30 -8.48 -10.32
N ASP A 109 -8.23 -9.22 -11.43
CA ASP A 109 -8.10 -8.65 -12.78
C ASP A 109 -9.45 -8.22 -13.39
N VAL A 110 -10.56 -8.46 -12.71
CA VAL A 110 -11.91 -8.11 -13.19
C VAL A 110 -12.37 -6.82 -12.51
N LYS A 111 -12.77 -5.83 -13.32
CA LYS A 111 -13.34 -4.57 -12.81
C LYS A 111 -14.70 -4.82 -12.16
N VAL A 112 -14.88 -4.32 -10.95
CA VAL A 112 -16.15 -4.39 -10.20
C VAL A 112 -17.00 -3.19 -10.57
N SER A 113 -18.17 -3.42 -11.19
CA SER A 113 -19.05 -2.35 -11.67
C SER A 113 -18.33 -1.31 -12.56
N GLY A 114 -17.34 -1.75 -13.34
CA GLY A 114 -16.53 -0.88 -14.20
C GLY A 114 -15.40 -0.13 -13.47
N LEU A 115 -15.28 -0.26 -12.15
CA LEU A 115 -14.25 0.38 -11.33
C LEU A 115 -13.09 -0.57 -11.02
N ASP A 116 -11.90 0.01 -10.88
CA ASP A 116 -10.67 -0.75 -10.67
C ASP A 116 -10.39 -1.00 -9.19
N CYS A 117 -11.18 -1.90 -8.62
CA CYS A 117 -11.09 -2.38 -7.25
C CYS A 117 -11.33 -3.89 -7.21
N PHE A 118 -11.05 -4.49 -6.05
CA PHE A 118 -11.32 -5.90 -5.79
C PHE A 118 -11.76 -6.12 -4.35
N TYR A 119 -12.37 -7.27 -4.10
CA TYR A 119 -12.86 -7.64 -2.79
C TYR A 119 -11.86 -8.47 -2.01
N ILE A 120 -11.89 -8.32 -0.68
CA ILE A 120 -11.03 -9.04 0.24
C ILE A 120 -11.82 -9.66 1.38
N ASP A 121 -11.35 -10.81 1.86
CA ASP A 121 -11.80 -11.41 3.11
C ASP A 121 -10.80 -11.04 4.21
N ALA A 122 -11.25 -10.18 5.13
CA ALA A 122 -10.46 -9.75 6.25
C ALA A 122 -11.36 -9.26 7.38
N THR A 123 -11.00 -9.59 8.63
CA THR A 123 -11.75 -9.14 9.82
C THR A 123 -11.49 -7.67 10.16
N THR A 124 -11.75 -6.73 9.27
CA THR A 124 -11.44 -5.31 9.48
C THR A 124 -12.29 -4.68 10.58
N LYS A 125 -11.85 -3.56 11.14
CA LYS A 125 -12.55 -2.81 12.19
C LYS A 125 -12.52 -1.32 11.87
N GLU A 126 -13.28 -0.53 12.60
CA GLU A 126 -13.21 0.93 12.54
C GLU A 126 -11.76 1.40 12.76
N GLY A 127 -11.36 2.49 12.07
CA GLY A 127 -9.98 2.98 12.06
C GLY A 127 -9.06 2.26 11.05
N MET A 128 -9.55 1.26 10.31
CA MET A 128 -8.79 0.63 9.23
C MET A 128 -8.99 1.30 7.86
N SER A 129 -10.04 2.10 7.65
CA SER A 129 -10.24 2.77 6.35
C SER A 129 -9.07 3.69 6.00
N GLY A 130 -8.66 3.71 4.73
CA GLY A 130 -7.47 4.43 4.26
C GLY A 130 -6.15 3.67 4.45
N SER A 131 -6.18 2.44 5.00
CA SER A 131 -4.96 1.65 5.21
C SER A 131 -4.34 1.18 3.89
N PRO A 132 -3.01 1.28 3.72
CA PRO A 132 -2.33 0.59 2.63
C PRO A 132 -2.48 -0.93 2.77
N VAL A 133 -2.62 -1.59 1.62
CA VAL A 133 -2.74 -3.04 1.52
C VAL A 133 -1.57 -3.58 0.72
N PHE A 134 -0.87 -4.54 1.30
CA PHE A 134 0.27 -5.20 0.69
C PHE A 134 -0.06 -6.67 0.40
N SER A 135 0.19 -7.14 -0.81
CA SER A 135 0.36 -8.58 -1.04
C SER A 135 1.76 -9.00 -0.59
N HIS A 136 1.89 -10.24 -0.14
CA HIS A 136 3.19 -10.76 0.25
C HIS A 136 3.31 -12.26 0.04
N GLU A 137 4.53 -12.69 -0.26
CA GLU A 137 4.87 -14.10 -0.41
C GLU A 137 6.31 -14.34 0.05
N TYR A 138 6.64 -15.60 0.32
CA TYR A 138 8.02 -16.01 0.51
C TYR A 138 8.62 -16.34 -0.86
N SER A 139 9.73 -15.70 -1.18
CA SER A 139 10.54 -16.04 -2.33
C SER A 139 11.82 -16.75 -1.88
N THR A 140 12.26 -17.73 -2.67
CA THR A 140 13.54 -18.40 -2.46
C THR A 140 14.61 -17.61 -3.21
N GLU A 141 15.51 -16.97 -2.47
CA GLU A 141 16.63 -16.22 -3.04
C GLU A 141 17.95 -16.95 -2.86
N ILE A 142 18.90 -16.68 -3.74
CA ILE A 142 20.26 -17.21 -3.66
C ILE A 142 21.16 -16.16 -3.02
N LEU A 143 21.80 -16.53 -1.91
CA LEU A 143 22.82 -15.72 -1.27
C LEU A 143 24.14 -15.83 -2.05
N VAL A 144 24.53 -14.73 -2.69
CA VAL A 144 25.81 -14.59 -3.38
C VAL A 144 26.78 -13.73 -2.59
N SER A 145 28.09 -13.86 -2.84
CA SER A 145 29.08 -13.00 -2.21
C SER A 145 29.01 -11.57 -2.78
N PRO A 146 29.53 -10.54 -2.07
CA PRO A 146 29.54 -9.16 -2.57
C PRO A 146 30.19 -9.02 -3.95
N GLU A 147 31.22 -9.80 -4.24
CA GLU A 147 31.92 -9.80 -5.54
C GLU A 147 31.00 -10.27 -6.66
N VAL A 148 30.29 -11.38 -6.45
CA VAL A 148 29.32 -11.91 -7.41
C VAL A 148 28.14 -10.93 -7.57
N HIS A 149 27.68 -10.30 -6.49
CA HIS A 149 26.65 -9.26 -6.56
C HIS A 149 27.08 -8.06 -7.41
N ALA A 150 28.33 -7.61 -7.29
CA ALA A 150 28.88 -6.54 -8.13
C ALA A 150 28.93 -6.96 -9.60
N MET A 151 29.30 -8.22 -9.90
CA MET A 151 29.27 -8.74 -11.27
C MET A 151 27.84 -8.78 -11.85
N PHE A 152 26.82 -9.11 -11.05
CA PHE A 152 25.42 -8.99 -11.50
C PHE A 152 25.07 -7.56 -11.93
N GLN A 153 25.49 -6.55 -11.16
CA GLN A 153 25.26 -5.14 -11.51
C GLN A 153 25.99 -4.73 -12.79
N GLN A 154 27.26 -5.13 -12.94
CA GLN A 154 28.04 -4.91 -14.17
C GLN A 154 27.36 -5.59 -15.38
N ARG A 155 26.77 -6.77 -15.19
CA ARG A 155 26.05 -7.47 -16.24
C ARG A 155 24.77 -6.74 -16.65
N GLU A 156 23.99 -6.21 -15.71
CA GLU A 156 22.80 -5.38 -16.00
C GLU A 156 23.17 -4.13 -16.81
N GLN A 157 24.36 -3.57 -16.55
CA GLN A 157 24.91 -2.44 -17.30
C GLN A 157 25.56 -2.84 -18.64
N GLY A 158 25.64 -4.14 -18.93
CA GLY A 158 26.20 -4.68 -20.18
C GLY A 158 27.74 -4.70 -20.23
N GLU A 159 28.42 -4.51 -19.11
CA GLU A 159 29.88 -4.42 -19.02
C GLU A 159 30.58 -5.78 -19.08
N ILE A 160 29.91 -6.84 -18.64
CA ILE A 160 30.40 -8.22 -18.69
C ILE A 160 29.41 -9.14 -19.39
N SER A 161 29.89 -10.28 -19.91
CA SER A 161 29.05 -11.31 -20.52
C SER A 161 28.31 -12.17 -19.48
N ALA A 162 27.24 -12.83 -19.93
CA ALA A 162 26.54 -13.81 -19.09
C ALA A 162 27.43 -15.01 -18.73
N LEU A 163 28.37 -15.38 -19.61
CA LEU A 163 29.29 -16.50 -19.37
C LEU A 163 30.30 -16.17 -18.27
N GLU A 164 30.84 -14.95 -18.26
CA GLU A 164 31.74 -14.48 -17.20
C GLU A 164 31.05 -14.50 -15.82
N LEU A 165 29.79 -14.07 -15.77
CA LEU A 165 28.98 -14.15 -14.54
C LEU A 165 28.76 -15.60 -14.09
N ILE A 166 28.37 -16.50 -15.01
CA ILE A 166 28.14 -17.92 -14.69
C ILE A 166 29.40 -18.58 -14.14
N ASN A 167 30.57 -18.27 -14.72
CA ASN A 167 31.85 -18.83 -14.26
C ASN A 167 32.25 -18.33 -12.86
N ALA A 168 31.78 -17.15 -12.46
CA ALA A 168 32.02 -16.61 -11.12
C ALA A 168 31.01 -17.12 -10.07
N MET A 169 29.92 -17.77 -10.49
CA MET A 169 28.92 -18.28 -9.55
C MET A 169 29.46 -19.50 -8.78
N PRO A 170 29.19 -19.60 -7.46
CA PRO A 170 29.62 -20.75 -6.66
C PRO A 170 28.95 -22.05 -7.14
N GLN A 171 29.67 -23.18 -7.16
CA GLN A 171 29.09 -24.44 -7.63
C GLN A 171 27.98 -25.01 -6.72
N ASN A 172 27.90 -24.55 -5.46
CA ASN A 172 26.92 -25.02 -4.45
C ASN A 172 25.74 -24.04 -4.25
N LEU A 173 25.21 -23.44 -5.32
CA LEU A 173 24.11 -22.45 -5.26
C LEU A 173 22.90 -22.93 -4.45
N MET A 174 22.51 -24.21 -4.60
CA MET A 174 21.37 -24.80 -3.88
C MET A 174 21.52 -24.74 -2.35
N ASN A 175 22.75 -24.83 -1.84
CA ASN A 175 23.03 -24.81 -0.39
C ASN A 175 23.13 -23.39 0.19
N LYS A 176 22.95 -22.36 -0.65
CA LYS A 176 22.96 -20.95 -0.25
C LYS A 176 21.62 -20.27 -0.51
N THR A 177 20.53 -21.01 -0.43
CA THR A 177 19.19 -20.43 -0.59
C THR A 177 18.66 -19.90 0.74
N ILE A 178 17.95 -18.77 0.69
CA ILE A 178 17.25 -18.17 1.84
C ILE A 178 15.80 -17.90 1.46
N GLN A 179 14.90 -18.01 2.44
CA GLN A 179 13.51 -17.56 2.27
C GLN A 179 13.43 -16.08 2.64
N VAL A 180 13.06 -15.25 1.67
CA VAL A 180 12.89 -13.81 1.86
C VAL A 180 11.42 -13.48 1.68
N LYS A 181 10.82 -12.85 2.69
CA LYS A 181 9.45 -12.36 2.57
C LYS A 181 9.45 -11.08 1.73
N LYS A 182 8.73 -11.12 0.61
CA LYS A 182 8.55 -9.98 -0.29
C LYS A 182 7.19 -9.34 -0.06
N PHE A 183 7.12 -8.04 -0.29
CA PHE A 183 5.90 -7.26 -0.19
C PHE A 183 5.71 -6.47 -1.47
N LYS A 184 4.45 -6.24 -1.84
CA LYS A 184 4.06 -5.37 -2.94
C LYS A 184 2.82 -4.60 -2.51
N LEU A 185 2.86 -3.28 -2.62
CA LEU A 185 1.68 -2.47 -2.38
C LEU A 185 0.68 -2.75 -3.51
N VAL A 186 -0.57 -3.07 -3.17
CA VAL A 186 -1.60 -3.41 -4.16
C VAL A 186 -2.74 -2.41 -4.20
N GLY A 187 -2.90 -1.60 -3.16
CA GLY A 187 -3.98 -0.63 -3.09
C GLY A 187 -4.21 -0.05 -1.71
N VAL A 188 -5.36 0.60 -1.57
CA VAL A 188 -5.85 1.22 -0.33
C VAL A 188 -7.19 0.61 0.04
N TYR A 189 -7.32 0.17 1.29
CA TYR A 189 -8.55 -0.38 1.83
C TYR A 189 -9.56 0.72 2.17
N SER A 190 -10.81 0.54 1.75
CA SER A 190 -11.89 1.55 1.85
C SER A 190 -13.15 0.98 2.51
N GLY A 191 -12.97 0.19 3.57
CA GLY A 191 -14.09 -0.30 4.34
C GLY A 191 -14.74 -1.56 3.76
N ARG A 192 -16.01 -1.76 4.11
CA ARG A 192 -16.77 -2.98 3.80
C ARG A 192 -17.87 -2.70 2.80
N VAL A 193 -18.08 -3.67 1.92
CA VAL A 193 -19.18 -3.64 0.96
C VAL A 193 -20.51 -3.74 1.71
N THR A 194 -21.53 -3.05 1.18
CA THR A 194 -22.92 -3.19 1.61
C THR A 194 -23.75 -3.72 0.45
N ILE A 195 -24.65 -4.67 0.74
CA ILE A 195 -25.61 -5.21 -0.24
C ILE A 195 -27.00 -5.01 0.36
N GLY A 196 -27.76 -4.07 -0.21
CA GLY A 196 -29.01 -3.63 0.39
C GLY A 196 -28.79 -3.10 1.80
N THR A 197 -29.40 -3.74 2.80
CA THR A 197 -29.23 -3.41 4.23
C THR A 197 -28.23 -4.31 4.95
N SER A 198 -27.55 -5.22 4.25
CA SER A 198 -26.67 -6.22 4.84
C SER A 198 -25.21 -5.94 4.54
N MET A 199 -24.35 -6.23 5.51
CA MET A 199 -22.89 -6.20 5.36
C MET A 199 -22.37 -7.64 5.34
N PRO A 200 -21.94 -8.17 4.18
CA PRO A 200 -21.42 -9.54 4.08
C PRO A 200 -20.05 -9.74 4.72
N ASP A 201 -19.54 -8.77 5.50
CA ASP A 201 -18.19 -8.75 6.07
C ASP A 201 -17.05 -8.83 5.03
N ILE A 202 -17.32 -8.43 3.79
CA ILE A 202 -16.33 -8.35 2.70
C ILE A 202 -15.77 -6.94 2.60
N GLY A 203 -14.44 -6.83 2.52
CA GLY A 203 -13.72 -5.59 2.34
C GLY A 203 -13.56 -5.19 0.88
N ILE A 204 -13.34 -3.90 0.62
CA ILE A 204 -12.99 -3.36 -0.71
C ILE A 204 -11.59 -2.74 -0.70
N VAL A 205 -10.82 -2.98 -1.76
CA VAL A 205 -9.50 -2.37 -1.98
C VAL A 205 -9.49 -1.69 -3.35
N TRP A 206 -9.19 -0.40 -3.35
CA TRP A 206 -8.93 0.39 -4.56
C TRP A 206 -7.51 0.14 -5.05
N LYS A 207 -7.35 -0.26 -6.30
CA LYS A 207 -6.03 -0.64 -6.84
C LYS A 207 -5.11 0.56 -7.04
N LEU A 208 -3.80 0.28 -7.08
CA LEU A 208 -2.80 1.29 -7.41
C LEU A 208 -3.04 1.99 -8.74
N SER A 209 -3.46 1.27 -9.77
CA SER A 209 -3.82 1.83 -11.09
C SER A 209 -4.88 2.94 -10.98
N LEU A 210 -5.91 2.75 -10.16
CA LEU A 210 -6.93 3.79 -9.91
C LEU A 210 -6.33 5.01 -9.18
N ILE A 211 -5.39 4.79 -8.27
CA ILE A 211 -4.68 5.86 -7.57
C ILE A 211 -3.78 6.63 -8.56
N GLU A 212 -3.10 5.93 -9.47
CA GLU A 212 -2.29 6.53 -10.53
C GLU A 212 -3.16 7.35 -11.50
N GLU A 213 -4.35 6.87 -11.85
CA GLU A 213 -5.34 7.62 -12.63
C GLU A 213 -5.77 8.90 -11.89
N MET A 214 -6.07 8.81 -10.59
CA MET A 214 -6.40 9.95 -9.74
C MET A 214 -5.27 10.99 -9.73
N LEU A 215 -4.03 10.56 -9.48
CA LEU A 215 -2.83 11.41 -9.47
C LEU A 215 -2.56 12.06 -10.83
N SER A 216 -2.84 11.35 -11.92
CA SER A 216 -2.66 11.85 -13.28
C SER A 216 -3.73 12.86 -13.67
N SER A 217 -4.98 12.67 -13.22
CA SER A 217 -6.11 13.55 -13.53
C SER A 217 -5.97 14.94 -12.90
N ARG A 218 -5.31 15.03 -11.73
CA ARG A 218 -5.11 16.29 -10.98
C ARG A 218 -6.41 17.07 -10.74
N ASN A 219 -7.52 16.36 -10.52
CA ASN A 219 -8.81 16.96 -10.23
C ASN A 219 -8.85 17.43 -8.77
N PHE A 220 -8.39 18.65 -8.53
CA PHE A 220 -8.44 19.30 -7.21
C PHE A 220 -9.79 19.99 -7.02
N VAL A 221 -10.47 19.65 -5.93
CA VAL A 221 -11.78 20.20 -5.58
C VAL A 221 -11.81 20.66 -4.13
N LYS A 222 -12.61 21.70 -3.87
CA LYS A 222 -13.04 22.07 -2.53
C LYS A 222 -14.45 21.54 -2.34
N SER A 223 -14.59 20.51 -1.50
CA SER A 223 -15.90 19.94 -1.16
C SER A 223 -16.28 20.35 0.25
N GLU A 224 -17.58 20.54 0.49
CA GLU A 224 -18.12 20.65 1.84
C GLU A 224 -17.76 19.40 2.66
N TYR A 225 -17.50 19.61 3.94
CA TYR A 225 -17.19 18.57 4.90
C TYR A 225 -18.31 18.42 5.95
N PRO A 226 -18.76 17.19 6.27
CA PRO A 226 -18.33 15.92 5.71
C PRO A 226 -18.82 15.75 4.26
N PRO A 227 -18.08 15.04 3.39
CA PRO A 227 -18.59 14.68 2.07
C PRO A 227 -19.87 13.84 2.27
N PHE A 228 -20.97 14.29 1.67
CA PHE A 228 -22.28 13.64 1.73
C PHE A 228 -22.30 12.27 1.04
#